data_AF-A0A1W1I1C9-F1
#
_entry.id   AF-A0A1W1I1C9-F1
#
_cell.length_a   1.000
_cell.length_b   1.000
_cell.length_c   1.000
_cell.angle_alpha   90.00
_cell.angle_beta   90.00
_cell.angle_gamma   90.00
#
_symmetry.space_group_name_H-M   'P 1'
#
loop_
_entity.id
_entity.type
_entity.pdbx_description
1 polymer ?
#
loop_
_entity_poly.entity_id
_entity_poly.type
_entity_poly.pdbx_seq_one_letter_code
_entity_poly.pdbx_strand_id
1 'polypeptide(L)'
;MSSLAIALIVFLCVFVSGLLGLVIRMCLPSHHLREESMGIVKHGTGLIATLAALVLGLMIASAKASFDTIKSEVGQMAVRVVQLDRVLAHYGPETKETRELLQRVIASAIEVIFSDEGTGQARMDTPERLARIEDIQAKLRDLAPRTDAQRVLQARATELVKELLHMRWLLIVEAESAIPTLFLVVLVFWLAFIFAGFGLLSANNTTVVAIMIVCALSVSGAIFLIGEMDRPLDGLIKVSSAPLRNALAHLGQ
;
A
#
# COMPACT_ATOMS: atom_id res chain seq x y z
N MET A 1 7.43 8.01 8.83
CA MET A 1 7.29 9.21 7.97
C MET A 1 5.98 9.08 7.20
N SER A 2 5.09 10.08 7.28
CA SER A 2 3.84 10.08 6.50
C SER A 2 4.14 10.27 5.01
N SER A 3 3.31 9.71 4.13
CA SER A 3 3.45 9.87 2.68
C SER A 3 3.43 11.34 2.26
N LEU A 4 2.64 12.16 2.98
CA LEU A 4 2.58 13.61 2.81
C LEU A 4 3.93 14.28 3.10
N ALA A 5 4.63 13.89 4.17
CA ALA A 5 5.95 14.43 4.48
C ALA A 5 6.96 14.10 3.38
N ILE A 6 6.94 12.86 2.87
CA ILE A 6 7.82 12.44 1.75
C ILE A 6 7.50 13.26 0.51
N ALA A 7 6.23 13.39 0.14
CA ALA A 7 5.79 14.18 -1.01
C ALA A 7 6.22 15.64 -0.91
N LEU A 8 6.11 16.26 0.28
CA LEU A 8 6.53 17.63 0.52
C LEU A 8 8.05 17.80 0.41
N ILE A 9 8.83 16.86 0.94
CA ILE A 9 10.29 16.84 0.79
C ILE A 9 10.66 16.75 -0.69
N VAL A 10 10.01 15.86 -1.44
CA VAL A 10 10.25 15.71 -2.89
C VAL A 10 9.89 16.99 -3.63
N PHE A 11 8.73 17.59 -3.34
CA PHE A 11 8.33 18.86 -3.94
C PHE A 11 9.39 19.93 -3.74
N LEU A 12 9.83 20.14 -2.49
CA LEU A 12 10.86 21.13 -2.16
C LEU A 12 12.18 20.81 -2.84
N CYS A 13 12.63 19.55 -2.82
CA CYS A 13 13.89 19.13 -3.46
C CYS A 13 13.88 19.43 -4.96
N VAL A 14 12.82 19.02 -5.66
CA VAL A 14 12.67 19.18 -7.11
C VAL A 14 12.50 20.66 -7.48
N PHE A 15 11.66 21.39 -6.75
CA PHE A 15 11.42 22.81 -7.01
C PHE A 15 12.66 23.68 -6.75
N VAL A 16 13.34 23.48 -5.60
CA VAL A 16 14.57 24.20 -5.26
C VAL A 16 15.69 23.87 -6.24
N SER A 17 15.84 22.62 -6.67
CA SER A 17 16.82 22.25 -7.70
C SER A 17 16.59 23.01 -9.00
N GLY A 18 15.32 23.20 -9.36
CA GLY A 18 14.93 24.03 -10.48
C GLY A 18 15.29 25.51 -10.33
N LEU A 19 15.01 26.10 -9.16
CA LEU A 19 15.42 27.48 -8.86
C LEU A 19 16.94 27.64 -8.85
N LEU A 20 17.68 26.66 -8.33
CA LEU A 20 19.14 26.62 -8.39
C LEU A 20 19.62 26.61 -9.84
N GLY A 21 18.96 25.88 -10.74
CA GLY A 21 19.23 25.93 -12.18
C GLY A 21 19.11 27.34 -12.77
N LEU A 22 18.06 28.08 -12.40
CA LEU A 22 17.87 29.48 -12.81
C LEU A 22 18.97 30.40 -12.26
N VAL A 23 19.35 30.24 -11.00
CA VAL A 23 20.42 31.02 -10.36
C VAL A 23 21.78 30.72 -10.99
N ILE A 24 22.08 29.44 -11.22
CA ILE A 24 23.32 28.99 -11.90
C ILE A 24 23.39 29.64 -13.29
N ARG A 25 22.29 29.66 -14.06
CA ARG A 25 22.22 30.35 -15.35
C ARG A 25 22.61 31.82 -15.26
N MET A 26 22.17 32.53 -14.21
CA MET A 26 22.50 33.94 -14.01
C MET A 26 23.97 34.17 -13.65
N CYS A 27 24.62 33.20 -12.99
CA CYS A 27 26.02 33.30 -12.59
C CYS A 27 27.01 32.82 -13.68
N LEU A 28 26.56 32.08 -14.70
CA LEU A 28 27.44 31.49 -15.70
C LEU A 28 27.90 32.52 -16.77
N PRO A 29 29.21 32.63 -17.05
CA PRO A 29 29.71 33.43 -18.16
C PRO A 29 29.15 32.95 -19.51
N SER A 30 28.96 33.90 -20.44
CA SER A 30 28.36 33.68 -21.76
C SER A 30 29.03 32.61 -22.62
N HIS A 31 30.27 32.22 -22.33
CA HIS A 31 30.97 31.12 -23.03
C HIS A 31 30.46 29.72 -22.67
N HIS A 32 29.92 29.49 -21.46
CA HIS A 32 29.34 28.19 -21.06
C HIS A 32 27.88 28.03 -21.49
N LEU A 33 27.24 29.13 -21.91
CA LEU A 33 25.87 29.17 -22.43
C LEU A 33 25.81 29.04 -23.96
N ARG A 34 26.91 28.61 -24.61
CA ARG A 34 26.94 28.32 -26.05
C ARG A 34 26.10 27.07 -26.35
N GLU A 35 25.49 27.05 -27.54
CA GLU A 35 24.58 25.98 -27.98
C GLU A 35 25.21 24.58 -27.90
N GLU A 36 26.51 24.43 -28.21
CA GLU A 36 27.20 23.13 -28.12
C GLU A 36 27.28 22.59 -26.69
N SER A 37 27.56 23.45 -25.70
CA SER A 37 27.65 23.04 -24.28
C SER A 37 26.28 22.80 -23.66
N MET A 38 25.28 23.62 -23.99
CA MET A 38 23.88 23.40 -23.57
C MET A 38 23.26 22.17 -24.26
N GLY A 39 23.74 21.82 -25.46
CA GLY A 39 23.34 20.63 -26.18
C GLY A 39 23.55 19.35 -25.38
N ILE A 40 24.71 19.18 -24.74
CA ILE A 40 25.00 18.00 -23.91
C ILE A 40 24.04 17.93 -22.71
N VAL A 41 23.81 19.04 -22.02
CA VAL A 41 22.86 19.12 -20.89
C VAL A 41 21.45 18.75 -21.35
N LYS A 42 21.01 19.23 -22.51
CA LYS A 42 19.69 18.92 -23.07
C LYS A 42 19.54 17.43 -23.40
N HIS A 43 20.51 16.82 -24.09
CA HIS A 43 20.48 15.39 -24.40
C HIS A 43 20.56 14.53 -23.13
N GLY A 44 21.44 14.87 -22.19
CA GLY A 44 21.57 14.18 -20.91
C GLY A 44 20.29 14.27 -20.06
N THR A 45 19.67 15.45 -19.99
CA THR A 45 18.38 15.65 -19.32
C THR A 45 17.29 14.80 -19.98
N GLY A 46 17.26 14.73 -21.31
CA GLY A 46 16.31 13.89 -22.05
C GLY A 46 16.47 12.40 -21.73
N LEU A 47 17.71 11.89 -21.68
CA LEU A 47 18.00 10.50 -21.34
C LEU A 47 17.63 10.18 -19.89
N ILE A 48 17.95 11.07 -18.95
CA ILE A 48 17.58 10.88 -17.54
C ILE A 48 16.05 10.96 -17.38
N ALA A 49 15.37 11.82 -18.13
CA ALA A 49 13.91 11.92 -18.12
C ALA A 49 13.22 10.63 -18.60
N THR A 50 13.74 9.96 -19.62
CA THR A 50 13.15 8.68 -20.07
C THR A 50 13.34 7.57 -19.03
N LEU A 51 14.52 7.49 -18.41
CA LEU A 51 14.77 6.55 -17.31
C LEU A 51 13.88 6.85 -16.09
N ALA A 52 13.78 8.12 -15.70
CA ALA A 52 12.93 8.56 -14.59
C ALA A 52 11.45 8.25 -14.85
N ALA A 53 10.96 8.49 -16.07
CA ALA A 53 9.58 8.17 -16.46
C ALA A 53 9.29 6.66 -16.37
N LEU A 54 10.21 5.81 -16.82
CA LEU A 54 10.07 4.36 -16.72
C LEU A 54 10.06 3.89 -15.27
N VAL A 55 11.00 4.37 -14.44
CA VAL A 55 11.07 3.99 -13.03
C VAL A 55 9.84 4.47 -12.27
N LEU A 56 9.41 5.71 -12.47
CA LEU A 56 8.19 6.24 -11.86
C LEU A 56 6.96 5.42 -12.27
N GLY A 57 6.83 5.09 -13.56
CA GLY A 57 5.73 4.27 -14.06
C GLY A 57 5.71 2.85 -13.46
N LEU A 58 6.88 2.22 -13.33
CA LEU A 58 7.02 0.90 -12.71
C LEU A 58 6.70 0.95 -11.20
N MET A 59 7.13 2.00 -10.49
CA MET A 59 6.79 2.20 -9.08
C MET A 59 5.28 2.37 -8.88
N ILE A 60 4.62 3.16 -9.73
CA ILE A 60 3.14 3.30 -9.70
C ILE A 60 2.46 1.95 -9.95
N ALA A 61 2.90 1.22 -10.97
CA ALA A 61 2.34 -0.08 -11.31
C ALA A 61 2.52 -1.10 -10.17
N SER A 62 3.70 -1.11 -9.52
CA SER A 62 4.00 -1.98 -8.38
C SER A 62 3.14 -1.64 -7.16
N ALA A 63 3.06 -0.35 -6.78
CA ALA A 63 2.23 0.08 -5.66
C ALA A 63 0.75 -0.24 -5.91
N LYS A 64 0.28 -0.05 -7.15
CA LYS A 64 -1.06 -0.44 -7.56
C LYS A 64 -1.32 -1.94 -7.48
N ALA A 65 -0.38 -2.75 -7.95
CA ALA A 65 -0.51 -4.20 -7.90
C ALA A 65 -0.61 -4.69 -6.46
N SER A 66 0.25 -4.20 -5.55
CA SER A 66 0.19 -4.52 -4.12
C SER A 66 -1.17 -4.12 -3.52
N PHE A 67 -1.63 -2.88 -3.77
CA PHE A 67 -2.93 -2.41 -3.30
C PHE A 67 -4.10 -3.31 -3.78
N ASP A 68 -4.11 -3.68 -5.06
CA ASP A 68 -5.15 -4.53 -5.64
C ASP A 68 -5.08 -5.97 -5.09
N THR A 69 -3.89 -6.50 -4.81
CA THR A 69 -3.70 -7.81 -4.14
C THR A 69 -4.30 -7.80 -2.74
N ILE A 70 -3.93 -6.84 -1.89
CA ILE A 70 -4.47 -6.73 -0.52
C ILE A 70 -5.99 -6.54 -0.55
N LYS A 71 -6.50 -5.73 -1.48
CA LYS A 71 -7.94 -5.56 -1.70
C LYS A 71 -8.64 -6.87 -2.03
N SER A 72 -8.04 -7.69 -2.90
CA SER A 72 -8.56 -9.01 -3.27
C SER A 72 -8.54 -9.97 -2.08
N GLU A 73 -7.45 -10.02 -1.32
CA GLU A 73 -7.30 -10.87 -0.14
C GLU A 73 -8.32 -10.54 0.95
N VAL A 74 -8.54 -9.25 1.24
CA VAL A 74 -9.60 -8.81 2.17
C VAL A 74 -10.98 -9.29 1.71
N GLY A 75 -11.26 -9.21 0.41
CA GLY A 75 -12.51 -9.71 -0.17
C GLY A 75 -12.65 -11.23 -0.04
N GLN A 76 -11.59 -11.99 -0.33
CA GLN A 76 -11.59 -13.44 -0.18
C GLN A 76 -11.74 -13.87 1.28
N MET A 77 -11.05 -13.19 2.19
CA MET A 77 -11.17 -13.44 3.63
C MET A 77 -12.62 -13.26 4.10
N ALA A 78 -13.30 -12.21 3.66
CA ALA A 78 -14.73 -12.01 3.95
C ALA A 78 -15.61 -13.17 3.46
N VAL A 79 -15.38 -13.67 2.24
CA VAL A 79 -16.12 -14.82 1.70
C VAL A 79 -15.86 -16.09 2.52
N ARG A 80 -14.60 -16.38 2.86
CA ARG A 80 -14.22 -17.57 3.63
C ARG A 80 -14.77 -17.53 5.06
N VAL A 81 -14.84 -16.35 5.68
CA VAL A 81 -15.49 -16.14 6.98
C VAL A 81 -16.98 -16.53 6.94
N VAL A 82 -17.72 -16.07 5.92
CA VAL A 82 -19.13 -16.44 5.76
C VAL A 82 -19.29 -17.94 5.48
N GLN A 83 -18.43 -18.52 4.64
CA GLN A 83 -18.45 -19.96 4.38
C GLN A 83 -18.20 -20.78 5.65
N LEU A 84 -17.25 -20.36 6.49
CA LEU A 84 -16.96 -21.02 7.76
C LEU A 84 -18.17 -20.99 8.68
N ASP A 85 -18.81 -19.83 8.83
CA ASP A 85 -20.02 -19.71 9.65
C ASP A 85 -21.17 -20.59 9.14
N ARG A 86 -21.36 -20.67 7.82
CA ARG A 86 -22.37 -21.55 7.21
C ARG A 86 -22.06 -23.02 7.45
N VAL A 87 -20.79 -23.44 7.34
CA VAL A 87 -20.38 -24.83 7.65
C VAL A 87 -20.61 -25.15 9.12
N LEU A 88 -20.24 -24.24 10.03
CA LEU A 88 -20.49 -24.39 11.46
C LEU A 88 -21.99 -24.48 11.77
N ALA A 89 -22.82 -23.64 11.15
CA ALA A 89 -24.27 -23.67 11.30
C ALA A 89 -24.88 -25.01 10.85
N HIS A 90 -24.43 -25.56 9.72
CA HIS A 90 -24.89 -26.87 9.21
C HIS A 90 -24.41 -28.04 10.07
N TYR A 91 -23.28 -27.91 10.77
CA TYR A 91 -22.77 -28.97 11.65
C TYR A 91 -23.73 -29.22 12.83
N GLY A 92 -24.33 -28.15 13.37
CA GLY A 92 -25.35 -28.22 14.42
C GLY A 92 -25.04 -27.36 15.65
N PRO A 93 -25.82 -27.49 16.74
CA PRO A 93 -25.73 -26.61 17.91
C PRO A 93 -24.40 -26.71 18.68
N GLU A 94 -23.65 -27.80 18.50
CA GLU A 94 -22.34 -28.02 19.13
C GLU A 94 -21.31 -26.93 18.75
N THR A 95 -21.48 -26.26 17.60
CA THR A 95 -20.57 -25.21 17.11
C THR A 95 -20.96 -23.80 17.53
N LYS A 96 -22.05 -23.62 18.30
CA LYS A 96 -22.59 -22.30 18.64
C LYS A 96 -21.54 -21.40 19.29
N GLU A 97 -20.80 -21.93 20.25
CA GLU A 97 -19.74 -21.19 20.95
C GLU A 97 -18.59 -20.81 19.98
N THR A 98 -18.25 -21.68 19.03
CA THR A 98 -17.25 -21.43 17.99
C THR A 98 -17.70 -20.31 17.04
N ARG A 99 -18.99 -20.25 16.69
CA ARG A 99 -19.56 -19.16 15.86
C ARG A 99 -19.52 -17.82 16.60
N GLU A 100 -19.88 -17.79 17.88
CA GLU A 100 -19.79 -16.59 18.72
C GLU A 100 -18.34 -16.12 18.90
N LEU A 101 -17.40 -17.06 19.02
CA LEU A 101 -15.97 -16.74 19.04
C LEU A 101 -15.49 -16.17 17.70
N LEU A 102 -15.88 -16.79 16.57
CA LEU A 102 -15.56 -16.30 15.23
C LEU A 102 -16.06 -14.85 15.03
N GLN A 103 -17.29 -14.56 15.41
CA GLN A 103 -17.86 -13.22 15.30
C GLN A 103 -17.04 -12.17 16.08
N ARG A 104 -16.64 -12.49 17.32
CA ARG A 104 -15.80 -11.62 18.16
C ARG A 104 -14.40 -11.43 17.59
N VAL A 105 -13.81 -12.49 17.04
CA VAL A 105 -12.48 -12.43 16.40
C VAL A 105 -12.52 -11.53 15.18
N ILE A 106 -13.52 -11.67 14.31
CA ILE A 106 -13.65 -10.85 13.09
C ILE A 106 -13.97 -9.39 13.44
N ALA A 107 -14.85 -9.13 14.39
CA ALA A 107 -15.14 -7.76 14.86
C ALA A 107 -13.86 -7.07 15.36
N SER A 108 -13.10 -7.74 16.23
CA SER A 108 -11.83 -7.23 16.74
C SER A 108 -10.76 -7.07 15.66
N ALA A 109 -10.73 -7.96 14.66
CA ALA A 109 -9.81 -7.86 13.54
C ALA A 109 -10.12 -6.63 12.67
N ILE A 110 -11.39 -6.36 12.36
CA ILE A 110 -11.80 -5.19 11.57
C ILE A 110 -11.40 -3.89 12.27
N GLU A 111 -11.63 -3.78 13.58
CA GLU A 111 -11.30 -2.58 14.34
C GLU A 111 -9.80 -2.28 14.30
N VAL A 112 -8.96 -3.31 14.36
CA VAL A 112 -7.51 -3.12 14.38
C VAL A 112 -6.91 -2.96 12.99
N ILE A 113 -7.32 -3.76 12.02
CA ILE A 113 -6.78 -3.69 10.65
C ILE A 113 -7.11 -2.33 10.04
N PHE A 114 -8.29 -1.78 10.34
CA PHE A 114 -8.79 -0.55 9.73
C PHE A 114 -8.91 0.61 10.73
N SER A 115 -8.17 0.58 11.85
CA SER A 115 -8.12 1.72 12.79
C SER A 115 -7.44 2.92 12.13
N ASP A 116 -7.99 4.12 12.29
CA ASP A 116 -7.40 5.38 11.78
C ASP A 116 -6.07 5.77 12.45
N GLU A 117 -5.63 5.04 13.48
CA GLU A 117 -4.44 5.39 14.27
C GLU A 117 -3.09 4.95 13.67
N GLY A 118 -3.00 4.52 12.39
CA GLY A 118 -1.72 4.18 11.75
C GLY A 118 -0.91 3.06 12.42
N THR A 119 -1.52 2.33 13.35
CA THR A 119 -0.90 1.25 14.14
C THR A 119 -1.50 -0.13 13.82
N GLY A 120 -2.35 -0.22 12.80
CA GLY A 120 -3.08 -1.45 12.45
C GLY A 120 -2.17 -2.63 12.15
N GLN A 121 -1.03 -2.42 11.48
CA GLN A 121 -0.02 -3.45 11.21
C GLN A 121 0.72 -3.94 12.45
N ALA A 122 1.27 -3.03 13.27
CA ALA A 122 1.98 -3.41 14.50
C ALA A 122 1.05 -4.12 15.51
N ARG A 123 -0.25 -3.81 15.47
CA ARG A 123 -1.27 -4.47 16.28
C ARG A 123 -1.70 -5.83 15.69
N MET A 124 -1.54 -6.10 14.39
CA MET A 124 -1.95 -7.38 13.80
C MET A 124 -1.16 -8.59 14.30
N ASP A 125 0.09 -8.41 14.75
CA ASP A 125 0.96 -9.51 15.20
C ASP A 125 0.97 -9.74 16.73
N THR A 126 -0.03 -9.24 17.45
CA THR A 126 -0.08 -9.43 18.90
C THR A 126 -0.33 -10.92 19.26
N PRO A 127 0.44 -11.53 20.18
CA PRO A 127 0.28 -12.94 20.60
C PRO A 127 -1.15 -13.29 21.04
N GLU A 128 -1.84 -12.35 21.66
CA GLU A 128 -3.24 -12.51 22.10
C GLU A 128 -4.21 -12.79 20.94
N ARG A 129 -3.95 -12.26 19.74
CA ARG A 129 -4.78 -12.52 18.55
C ARG A 129 -4.46 -13.84 17.87
N LEU A 130 -3.22 -14.31 17.98
CA LEU A 130 -2.84 -15.64 17.53
C LEU A 130 -3.56 -16.68 18.39
N ALA A 131 -3.53 -16.51 19.71
CA ALA A 131 -4.24 -17.37 20.66
C ALA A 131 -5.74 -17.50 20.36
N ARG A 132 -6.44 -16.40 19.99
CA ARG A 132 -7.87 -16.46 19.67
C ARG A 132 -8.22 -17.26 18.41
N ILE A 133 -7.35 -17.32 17.40
CA ILE A 133 -7.59 -18.16 16.22
C ILE A 133 -7.20 -19.61 16.51
N GLU A 134 -6.14 -19.82 17.30
CA GLU A 134 -5.77 -21.14 17.81
C GLU A 134 -6.89 -21.76 18.65
N ASP A 135 -7.61 -20.96 19.44
CA ASP A 135 -8.80 -21.38 20.20
C ASP A 135 -9.91 -21.90 19.27
N ILE A 136 -10.15 -21.23 18.13
CA ILE A 136 -11.12 -21.71 17.13
C ILE A 136 -10.66 -23.06 16.56
N GLN A 137 -9.38 -23.23 16.26
CA GLN A 137 -8.83 -24.52 15.80
C GLN A 137 -8.89 -25.61 16.86
N ALA A 138 -8.69 -25.28 18.14
CA ALA A 138 -8.82 -26.22 19.24
C ALA A 138 -10.27 -26.69 19.37
N LYS A 139 -11.24 -25.76 19.42
CA LYS A 139 -12.67 -26.09 19.45
C LYS A 139 -13.14 -26.93 18.28
N LEU A 140 -12.60 -26.69 17.08
CA LEU A 140 -12.90 -27.51 15.90
C LEU A 140 -12.34 -28.94 16.02
N ARG A 141 -11.18 -29.13 16.65
CA ARG A 141 -10.57 -30.44 16.88
C ARG A 141 -11.31 -31.23 17.96
N ASP A 142 -11.86 -30.54 18.96
CA ASP A 142 -12.60 -31.15 20.07
C ASP A 142 -14.04 -31.57 19.70
N LEU A 143 -14.52 -31.21 18.51
CA LEU A 143 -15.80 -31.70 17.99
C LEU A 143 -15.75 -33.23 17.84
N ALA A 144 -16.79 -33.90 18.37
CA ALA A 144 -16.96 -35.34 18.31
C ALA A 144 -18.04 -35.72 17.27
N PRO A 145 -17.70 -35.82 15.97
CA PRO A 145 -18.67 -36.06 14.91
C PRO A 145 -19.34 -37.44 15.06
N ARG A 146 -20.67 -37.43 15.08
CA ARG A 146 -21.50 -38.64 15.23
C ARG A 146 -21.92 -39.24 13.89
N THR A 147 -21.86 -38.46 12.81
CA THR A 147 -22.24 -38.87 11.45
C THR A 147 -21.13 -38.59 10.44
N ASP A 148 -21.15 -39.30 9.31
CA ASP A 148 -20.20 -39.04 8.21
C ASP A 148 -20.36 -37.60 7.66
N ALA A 149 -21.58 -37.08 7.61
CA ALA A 149 -21.85 -35.69 7.23
C ALA A 149 -21.16 -34.70 8.19
N GLN A 150 -21.21 -34.95 9.51
CA GLN A 150 -20.50 -34.13 10.50
C GLN A 150 -18.98 -34.22 10.33
N ARG A 151 -18.42 -35.41 10.03
CA ARG A 151 -16.98 -35.53 9.74
C ARG A 151 -16.56 -34.68 8.54
N VAL A 152 -17.34 -34.69 7.46
CA VAL A 152 -17.07 -33.86 6.27
C VAL A 152 -17.14 -32.37 6.61
N LEU A 153 -18.14 -31.93 7.38
CA LEU A 153 -18.28 -30.53 7.80
C LEU A 153 -17.14 -30.08 8.72
N GLN A 154 -16.71 -30.91 9.68
CA GLN A 154 -15.56 -30.63 10.55
C GLN A 154 -14.27 -30.49 9.75
N ALA A 155 -14.02 -31.40 8.80
CA ALA A 155 -12.87 -31.35 7.92
C ALA A 155 -12.86 -30.04 7.09
N ARG A 156 -14.02 -29.68 6.51
CA ARG A 156 -14.17 -28.45 5.73
C ARG A 156 -13.98 -27.18 6.59
N ALA A 157 -14.51 -27.15 7.80
CA ALA A 157 -14.31 -26.04 8.73
C ALA A 157 -12.82 -25.87 9.09
N THR A 158 -12.14 -26.98 9.34
CA THR A 158 -10.71 -26.99 9.66
C THR A 158 -9.86 -26.48 8.48
N GLU A 159 -10.21 -26.86 7.26
CA GLU A 159 -9.58 -26.36 6.04
C GLU A 159 -9.78 -24.85 5.87
N LEU A 160 -11.01 -24.35 6.02
CA LEU A 160 -11.33 -22.92 5.94
C LEU A 160 -10.56 -22.09 6.98
N VAL A 161 -10.41 -22.58 8.21
CA VAL A 161 -9.61 -21.88 9.24
C VAL A 161 -8.12 -21.85 8.88
N LYS A 162 -7.58 -22.93 8.28
CA LYS A 162 -6.19 -22.93 7.79
C LYS A 162 -5.98 -21.93 6.65
N GLU A 163 -6.93 -21.86 5.71
CA GLU A 163 -6.90 -20.86 4.62
C GLU A 163 -6.94 -19.43 5.18
N LEU A 164 -7.80 -19.16 6.18
CA LEU A 164 -7.89 -17.85 6.84
C LEU A 164 -6.59 -17.46 7.54
N LEU A 165 -5.94 -18.42 8.22
CA LEU A 165 -4.62 -18.19 8.83
C LEU A 165 -3.54 -17.89 7.78
N HIS A 166 -3.54 -18.64 6.68
CA HIS A 166 -2.60 -18.41 5.58
C HIS A 166 -2.78 -17.01 4.97
N MET A 167 -4.01 -16.60 4.68
CA MET A 167 -4.32 -15.26 4.18
C MET A 167 -3.91 -14.16 5.18
N ARG A 168 -4.09 -14.37 6.49
CA ARG A 168 -3.61 -13.42 7.50
C ARG A 168 -2.09 -13.25 7.44
N TRP A 169 -1.35 -14.34 7.30
CA TRP A 169 0.11 -14.26 7.18
C TRP A 169 0.56 -13.57 5.89
N LEU A 170 -0.13 -13.81 4.78
CA LEU A 170 0.11 -13.09 3.52
C LEU A 170 -0.10 -11.58 3.71
N LEU A 171 -1.21 -11.16 4.33
CA LEU A 171 -1.46 -9.75 4.62
C LEU A 171 -0.36 -9.10 5.48
N ILE A 172 0.23 -9.84 6.43
CA ILE A 172 1.33 -9.33 7.26
C ILE A 172 2.61 -9.17 6.44
N VAL A 173 3.00 -10.20 5.68
CA VAL A 173 4.23 -10.22 4.89
C VAL A 173 4.16 -9.23 3.73
N GLU A 174 3.06 -9.23 2.98
CA GLU A 174 2.89 -8.37 1.80
C GLU A 174 2.78 -6.89 2.20
N ALA A 175 2.24 -6.59 3.38
CA ALA A 175 2.19 -5.23 3.89
C ALA A 175 3.56 -4.72 4.42
N GLU A 176 4.57 -5.60 4.57
CA GLU A 176 5.97 -5.20 4.81
C GLU A 176 6.76 -4.94 3.51
N SER A 177 6.25 -5.39 2.36
CA SER A 177 6.87 -5.19 1.05
C SER A 177 6.74 -3.74 0.57
N ALA A 178 7.49 -2.84 1.18
CA ALA A 178 7.59 -1.45 0.76
C ALA A 178 8.49 -1.32 -0.47
N ILE A 179 8.16 -0.39 -1.37
CA ILE A 179 9.07 0.00 -2.44
C ILE A 179 10.42 0.39 -1.83
N PRO A 180 11.56 -0.19 -2.28
CA PRO A 180 12.83 0.06 -1.62
C PRO A 180 13.16 1.54 -1.67
N THR A 181 13.41 2.14 -0.51
CA THR A 181 13.65 3.58 -0.34
C THR A 181 14.76 4.11 -1.25
N LEU A 182 15.73 3.26 -1.58
CA LEU A 182 16.81 3.57 -2.51
C LEU A 182 16.30 3.92 -3.92
N PHE A 183 15.29 3.23 -4.44
CA PHE A 183 14.70 3.55 -5.75
C PHE A 183 14.08 4.94 -5.75
N LEU A 184 13.38 5.30 -4.67
CA LEU A 184 12.80 6.64 -4.50
C LEU A 184 13.91 7.69 -4.43
N VAL A 185 14.98 7.46 -3.66
CA VAL A 185 16.11 8.40 -3.56
C VAL A 185 16.77 8.66 -4.92
N VAL A 186 17.04 7.60 -5.69
CA VAL A 186 17.62 7.70 -7.03
C VAL A 186 16.67 8.45 -7.98
N LEU A 187 15.37 8.15 -7.92
CA LEU A 187 14.38 8.83 -8.75
C LEU A 187 14.29 10.32 -8.42
N VAL A 188 14.27 10.69 -7.12
CA VAL A 188 14.25 12.08 -6.68
C VAL A 188 15.51 12.82 -7.11
N PHE A 189 16.67 12.15 -7.06
CA PHE A 189 17.92 12.69 -7.57
C PHE A 189 17.85 12.97 -9.08
N TRP A 190 17.32 12.02 -9.88
CA TRP A 190 17.12 12.23 -11.31
C TRP A 190 16.14 13.38 -11.60
N LEU A 191 15.04 13.46 -10.87
CA LEU A 191 14.05 14.54 -11.00
C LEU A 191 14.65 15.91 -10.64
N ALA A 192 15.44 15.98 -9.56
CA ALA A 192 16.16 17.18 -9.18
C ALA A 192 17.12 17.64 -10.29
N PHE A 193 17.88 16.70 -10.88
CA PHE A 193 18.76 17.00 -12.02
C PHE A 193 17.98 17.51 -13.24
N ILE A 194 16.84 16.89 -13.57
CA ILE A 194 15.98 17.32 -14.69
C ILE A 194 15.47 18.74 -14.47
N PHE A 195 14.97 19.05 -13.27
CA PHE A 195 14.45 20.38 -12.96
C PHE A 195 15.55 21.44 -12.93
N ALA A 196 16.74 21.11 -12.40
CA ALA A 196 17.91 21.96 -12.50
C ALA A 196 18.29 22.23 -13.96
N GLY A 197 18.23 21.20 -14.82
CA GLY A 197 18.40 21.34 -16.27
C GLY A 197 17.37 22.27 -16.89
N PHE A 198 16.08 22.14 -16.54
CA PHE A 198 15.04 23.07 -17.01
C PHE A 198 15.30 24.51 -16.58
N GLY A 199 15.68 24.73 -15.32
CA GLY A 199 16.06 26.05 -14.82
C GLY A 199 17.26 26.63 -15.57
N LEU A 200 18.29 25.81 -15.80
CA LEU A 200 19.50 26.22 -16.51
C LEU A 200 19.21 26.58 -17.98
N LEU A 201 18.33 25.83 -18.64
CA LEU A 201 18.00 26.00 -20.06
C LEU A 201 16.93 27.08 -20.31
N SER A 202 16.19 27.54 -19.30
CA SER A 202 15.03 28.44 -19.43
C SER A 202 15.32 29.91 -19.14
N ALA A 203 14.61 30.81 -19.85
CA ALA A 203 14.71 32.25 -19.59
C ALA A 203 14.12 32.57 -18.21
N ASN A 204 14.76 33.47 -17.46
CA ASN A 204 14.33 33.81 -16.11
C ASN A 204 13.08 34.72 -16.15
N ASN A 205 11.90 34.10 -16.26
CA ASN A 205 10.61 34.78 -16.23
C ASN A 205 9.62 34.05 -15.30
N THR A 206 8.56 34.77 -14.91
CA THR A 206 7.56 34.27 -13.96
C THR A 206 6.80 33.05 -14.51
N THR A 207 6.59 32.98 -15.83
CA THR A 207 5.89 31.85 -16.48
C THR A 207 6.64 30.54 -16.29
N VAL A 208 7.97 30.55 -16.45
CA VAL A 208 8.82 29.37 -16.24
C VAL A 208 8.71 28.89 -14.79
N VAL A 209 8.81 29.79 -13.82
CA VAL A 209 8.66 29.45 -12.39
C VAL A 209 7.29 28.85 -12.11
N ALA A 210 6.22 29.44 -12.65
CA ALA A 210 4.86 28.92 -12.50
C ALA A 210 4.71 27.50 -13.06
N ILE A 211 5.24 27.24 -14.25
CA ILE A 211 5.22 25.90 -14.86
C ILE A 211 6.02 24.91 -14.01
N MET A 212 7.19 25.31 -13.50
CA MET A 212 8.00 24.46 -12.63
C MET A 212 7.29 24.10 -11.33
N ILE A 213 6.52 25.03 -10.73
CA ILE A 213 5.67 24.71 -9.57
C ILE A 213 4.66 23.63 -9.93
N VAL A 214 3.94 23.80 -11.05
CA VAL A 214 2.92 22.84 -11.49
C VAL A 214 3.53 21.46 -11.76
N CYS A 215 4.68 21.40 -12.45
CA CYS A 215 5.37 20.14 -12.72
C CYS A 215 5.87 19.49 -11.43
N ALA A 216 6.47 20.26 -10.52
CA ALA A 216 6.94 19.74 -9.23
C ALA A 216 5.79 19.21 -8.38
N LEU A 217 4.64 19.90 -8.37
CA LEU A 217 3.44 19.47 -7.67
C LEU A 217 2.88 18.17 -8.29
N SER A 218 2.87 18.06 -9.61
CA SER A 218 2.43 16.83 -10.30
C SER A 218 3.31 15.63 -9.95
N VAL A 219 4.63 15.78 -9.95
CA VAL A 219 5.59 14.71 -9.62
C VAL A 219 5.50 14.33 -8.14
N SER A 220 5.42 15.33 -7.25
CA SER A 220 5.20 15.13 -5.82
C SER A 220 3.89 14.41 -5.55
N GLY A 221 2.81 14.78 -6.26
CA GLY A 221 1.52 14.12 -6.18
C GLY A 221 1.57 12.66 -6.64
N ALA A 222 2.32 12.34 -7.70
CA ALA A 222 2.52 10.96 -8.12
C ALA A 222 3.25 10.14 -7.03
N ILE A 223 4.31 10.70 -6.43
CA ILE A 223 5.06 10.03 -5.36
C ILE A 223 4.23 9.90 -4.08
N PHE A 224 3.37 10.88 -3.78
CA PHE A 224 2.38 10.80 -2.73
C PHE A 224 1.43 9.60 -2.95
N LEU A 225 0.85 9.49 -4.15
CA LEU A 225 -0.04 8.38 -4.50
C LEU A 225 0.66 7.03 -4.38
N ILE A 226 1.91 6.93 -4.83
CA ILE A 226 2.72 5.72 -4.67
C ILE A 226 2.84 5.35 -3.19
N GLY A 227 3.21 6.31 -2.33
CA GLY A 227 3.37 6.07 -0.90
C GLY A 227 2.07 5.69 -0.18
N GLU A 228 0.93 6.25 -0.60
CA GLU A 228 -0.39 5.87 -0.07
C GLU A 228 -0.79 4.46 -0.50
N MET A 229 -0.53 4.10 -1.77
CA MET A 229 -0.84 2.76 -2.28
C MET A 229 0.08 1.68 -1.73
N ASP A 230 1.32 2.03 -1.40
CA ASP A 230 2.31 1.17 -0.72
C ASP A 230 1.91 0.85 0.74
N ARG A 231 0.95 1.61 1.30
CA ARG A 231 0.37 1.37 2.64
C ARG A 231 -1.14 1.13 2.55
N PRO A 232 -1.59 0.03 1.92
CA PRO A 232 -2.99 -0.17 1.54
C PRO A 232 -3.97 -0.26 2.72
N LEU A 233 -3.50 -0.47 3.94
CA LEU A 233 -4.32 -0.56 5.15
C LEU A 233 -4.33 0.74 5.97
N ASP A 234 -3.48 1.70 5.63
CA ASP A 234 -3.31 2.97 6.33
C ASP A 234 -3.40 4.15 5.35
N GLY A 235 -3.44 5.38 5.85
CA GLY A 235 -3.48 6.59 5.03
C GLY A 235 -4.87 6.93 4.47
N LEU A 236 -4.85 7.87 3.53
CA LEU A 236 -6.02 8.45 2.86
C LEU A 236 -6.59 7.50 1.79
N ILE A 237 -5.75 6.75 1.09
CA ILE A 237 -6.18 5.75 0.10
C ILE A 237 -6.01 4.36 0.71
N LYS A 238 -7.08 3.88 1.35
CA LYS A 238 -7.11 2.59 2.03
C LYS A 238 -8.07 1.60 1.40
N VAL A 239 -7.76 0.32 1.55
CA VAL A 239 -8.66 -0.78 1.22
C VAL A 239 -9.92 -0.66 2.07
N SER A 240 -11.07 -0.89 1.46
CA SER A 240 -12.35 -0.79 2.16
C SER A 240 -12.54 -1.95 3.14
N SER A 241 -12.97 -1.63 4.36
CA SER A 241 -13.41 -2.64 5.34
C SER A 241 -14.81 -3.20 5.06
N ALA A 242 -15.52 -2.67 4.06
CA ALA A 242 -16.89 -3.04 3.75
C ALA A 242 -17.11 -4.55 3.52
N PRO A 243 -16.24 -5.29 2.80
CA PRO A 243 -16.44 -6.74 2.61
C PRO A 243 -16.48 -7.50 3.94
N LEU A 244 -15.53 -7.22 4.85
CA LEU A 244 -15.48 -7.88 6.16
C LEU A 244 -16.60 -7.42 7.09
N ARG A 245 -16.98 -6.14 7.06
CA ARG A 245 -18.13 -5.62 7.81
C ARG A 245 -19.45 -6.25 7.33
N ASN A 246 -19.61 -6.41 6.02
CA ASN A 246 -20.77 -7.09 5.44
C ASN A 246 -20.76 -8.57 5.82
N ALA A 247 -19.61 -9.25 5.77
CA ALA A 247 -19.50 -10.63 6.25
C ALA A 247 -19.92 -10.74 7.71
N LEU A 248 -19.40 -9.88 8.58
CA LEU A 248 -19.77 -9.82 10.01
C LEU A 248 -21.28 -9.62 10.23
N ALA A 249 -21.94 -8.80 9.41
CA ALA A 249 -23.38 -8.58 9.49
C ALA A 249 -24.22 -9.81 9.08
N HIS A 250 -23.66 -10.71 8.27
CA HIS A 250 -24.31 -11.97 7.88
C HIS A 250 -23.98 -13.14 8.82
N LEU A 251 -23.01 -12.98 9.72
CA LEU A 251 -22.70 -14.00 10.72
C LEU A 251 -23.87 -14.16 11.70
N GLY A 252 -24.26 -15.41 11.97
CA GLY A 252 -25.37 -15.70 12.90
C GLY A 252 -26.75 -15.75 12.26
N GLN A 253 -26.87 -15.39 10.97
CA GLN A 253 -28.03 -15.75 10.13
C GLN A 253 -27.90 -17.20 9.62
#